data_AF-A0A9W8TMP8-F1
#
_entry.id   AF-A0A9W8TMP8-F1
#
_cell.length_a   1.000
_cell.length_b   1.000
_cell.length_c   1.000
_cell.angle_alpha   90.00
_cell.angle_beta   90.00
_cell.angle_gamma   90.00
#
_symmetry.space_group_name_H-M   'P 1'
#
loop_
_entity.id
_entity.type
_entity.pdbx_description
1 polymer ?
#
loop_
_entity_poly.entity_id
_entity_poly.type
_entity_poly.pdbx_seq_one_letter_code
_entity_poly.pdbx_strand_id
1 'polypeptide(L)'
;MASQNEPPLDEIQWRSPVSVQQMQGIHTNSVLFYFAESPFFDPTSNNAVLASQAMFNPAMFHLIQTREAFEGRLREMSGLEFIVAQEPAETAPGSGTGVWVIRKQTRRKRDPEDEITIHATYYIVGENIYMAPTLAQILSFRMVRCATS
;
A
#
# COMPACT_ATOMS: atom_id res chain seq x y z
N MET A 1 -17.35 -21.60 -6.87
CA MET A 1 -16.40 -22.62 -6.39
C MET A 1 -15.25 -21.85 -5.75
N ALA A 2 -15.21 -21.78 -4.41
CA ALA A 2 -14.20 -21.02 -3.67
C ALA A 2 -13.00 -21.94 -3.37
N SER A 3 -11.80 -21.51 -3.72
CA SER A 3 -10.53 -22.17 -3.40
C SER A 3 -10.32 -22.18 -1.88
N GLN A 4 -10.65 -23.30 -1.23
CA GLN A 4 -10.57 -23.47 0.23
C GLN A 4 -9.15 -23.72 0.78
N ASN A 5 -8.08 -23.31 0.11
CA ASN A 5 -6.72 -23.61 0.58
C ASN A 5 -5.66 -22.53 0.32
N GLU A 6 -6.07 -21.30 -0.01
CA GLU A 6 -5.14 -20.18 0.02
C GLU A 6 -5.07 -19.65 1.45
N PRO A 7 -3.85 -19.53 2.04
CA PRO A 7 -3.69 -18.91 3.35
C PRO A 7 -4.33 -17.50 3.30
N PRO A 8 -5.00 -17.07 4.38
CA PRO A 8 -5.64 -15.77 4.40
C PRO A 8 -4.59 -14.68 4.14
N LEU A 9 -4.99 -13.57 3.51
CA LEU A 9 -4.07 -12.56 2.96
C LEU A 9 -3.13 -11.95 4.03
N ASP A 10 -3.51 -12.01 5.31
CA ASP A 10 -2.71 -11.60 6.46
C ASP A 10 -1.55 -12.55 6.81
N GLU A 11 -1.56 -13.79 6.31
CA GLU A 11 -0.49 -14.79 6.49
C GLU A 11 0.48 -14.84 5.31
N ILE A 12 0.18 -14.12 4.22
CA ILE A 12 1.01 -14.10 3.01
C ILE A 12 2.09 -13.04 3.15
N GLN A 13 3.34 -13.45 2.94
CA GLN A 13 4.43 -12.52 2.63
C GLN A 13 4.67 -12.52 1.13
N TRP A 14 4.88 -11.34 0.56
CA TRP A 14 5.25 -11.21 -0.86
C TRP A 14 6.52 -10.39 -1.02
N ARG A 15 7.37 -10.80 -1.96
CA ARG A 15 8.57 -10.07 -2.40
C ARG A 15 8.88 -10.41 -3.85
N SER A 16 9.46 -9.45 -4.57
CA SER A 16 10.07 -9.65 -5.89
C SER A 16 11.47 -9.01 -5.95
N PRO A 17 12.56 -9.78 -5.84
CA PRO A 17 13.92 -9.24 -5.93
C PRO A 17 14.24 -8.65 -7.31
N VAL A 18 13.68 -9.22 -8.38
CA VAL A 18 13.90 -8.75 -9.76
C VAL A 18 13.36 -7.33 -9.92
N SER A 19 12.16 -7.07 -9.40
CA SER A 19 11.53 -5.76 -9.49
C SER A 19 12.27 -4.71 -8.66
N VAL A 20 12.75 -5.09 -7.47
CA VAL A 20 13.61 -4.20 -6.65
C VAL A 20 14.87 -3.80 -7.42
N GLN A 21 15.50 -4.74 -8.12
CA GLN A 21 16.68 -4.45 -8.93
C GLN A 21 16.35 -3.53 -10.11
N GLN A 22 15.23 -3.75 -10.80
CA GLN A 22 14.77 -2.90 -11.90
C GLN A 22 14.43 -1.47 -11.45
N MET A 23 13.86 -1.33 -10.26
CA MET A 23 13.49 -0.04 -9.67
C MET A 23 14.64 0.65 -8.90
N GLN A 24 15.85 0.07 -8.93
CA GLN A 24 17.04 0.57 -8.21
C GLN A 24 16.82 0.69 -6.69
N GLY A 25 16.03 -0.22 -6.11
CA GLY A 25 15.68 -0.24 -4.69
C GLY A 25 14.27 0.27 -4.39
N ILE A 26 13.84 0.07 -3.14
CA ILE A 26 12.56 0.58 -2.64
C ILE A 26 12.83 1.92 -1.96
N HIS A 27 12.31 2.99 -2.55
CA HIS A 27 12.44 4.35 -2.07
C HIS A 27 11.12 5.12 -2.31
N THR A 28 11.08 6.38 -1.89
CA THR A 28 9.90 7.26 -1.94
C THR A 28 9.08 7.17 -3.23
N ASN A 29 9.75 7.14 -4.39
CA ASN A 29 9.07 7.17 -5.69
C ASN A 29 8.79 5.78 -6.26
N SER A 30 9.49 4.73 -5.80
CA SER A 30 9.28 3.36 -6.29
C SER A 30 8.32 2.54 -5.43
N VAL A 31 8.13 2.90 -4.16
CA VAL A 31 7.40 2.09 -3.17
C VAL A 31 5.96 1.74 -3.58
N LEU A 32 5.21 2.69 -4.15
CA LEU A 32 3.83 2.44 -4.60
C LEU A 32 3.78 1.56 -5.85
N PHE A 33 4.77 1.69 -6.75
CA PHE A 33 4.86 0.83 -7.94
C PHE A 33 5.32 -0.57 -7.58
N TYR A 34 6.24 -0.70 -6.62
CA TYR A 34 6.62 -2.00 -6.06
C TYR A 34 5.43 -2.70 -5.40
N PHE A 35 4.65 -1.96 -4.60
CA PHE A 35 3.43 -2.49 -4.01
C PHE A 35 2.40 -2.91 -5.05
N ALA A 36 2.34 -2.22 -6.20
CA ALA A 36 1.38 -2.52 -7.26
C ALA A 36 1.60 -3.88 -7.95
N GLU A 37 2.80 -4.45 -7.85
CA GLU A 37 3.09 -5.80 -8.35
C GLU A 37 2.67 -6.91 -7.37
N SER A 38 2.35 -6.55 -6.13
CA SER A 38 1.94 -7.49 -5.11
C SER A 38 0.49 -7.96 -5.30
N PRO A 39 0.13 -9.16 -4.81
CA PRO A 39 -1.25 -9.65 -4.85
C PRO A 39 -2.22 -8.85 -3.97
N PHE A 40 -1.70 -7.95 -3.12
CA PHE A 40 -2.50 -7.06 -2.28
C PHE A 40 -3.04 -5.85 -3.05
N PHE A 41 -2.46 -5.56 -4.21
CA PHE A 41 -2.87 -4.43 -5.02
C PHE A 41 -4.17 -4.72 -5.76
N ASP A 42 -5.02 -3.70 -5.82
CA ASP A 42 -6.30 -3.76 -6.51
C ASP A 42 -6.19 -3.01 -7.85
N PRO A 43 -6.25 -3.71 -9.00
CA PRO A 43 -6.10 -3.07 -10.31
C PRO A 43 -7.29 -2.18 -10.68
N THR A 44 -8.38 -2.21 -9.91
CA THR A 44 -9.52 -1.29 -10.08
C THR A 44 -9.33 0.04 -9.33
N SER A 45 -8.24 0.19 -8.58
CA SER A 45 -7.94 1.41 -7.82
C SER A 45 -7.61 2.60 -8.72
N ASN A 46 -7.80 3.80 -8.17
CA ASN A 46 -7.40 5.06 -8.80
C ASN A 46 -5.91 5.08 -9.14
N ASN A 47 -5.07 4.40 -8.35
CA ASN A 47 -3.64 4.25 -8.62
C ASN A 47 -3.38 3.59 -9.97
N ALA A 48 -4.06 2.48 -10.27
CA ALA A 48 -3.90 1.76 -11.53
C ALA A 48 -4.40 2.59 -12.72
N VAL A 49 -5.53 3.25 -12.56
CA VAL A 49 -6.10 4.15 -13.56
C VAL A 49 -5.15 5.30 -13.86
N LEU A 50 -4.64 5.97 -12.83
CA LEU A 50 -3.72 7.11 -12.97
C LEU A 50 -2.38 6.68 -13.58
N ALA A 51 -1.82 5.55 -13.14
CA ALA A 51 -0.57 5.03 -13.68
C ALA A 51 -0.70 4.68 -15.16
N SER A 52 -1.78 3.98 -15.54
CA SER A 52 -2.06 3.66 -16.94
C SER A 52 -2.24 4.92 -17.80
N GLN A 53 -3.05 5.88 -17.35
CA GLN A 53 -3.23 7.15 -18.06
C GLN A 53 -1.90 7.89 -18.25
N ALA A 54 -1.07 7.97 -17.23
CA ALA A 54 0.22 8.66 -17.30
C ALA A 54 1.25 7.96 -18.19
N MET A 55 1.21 6.62 -18.30
CA MET A 55 2.08 5.86 -19.20
C MET A 55 1.75 6.09 -20.67
N PHE A 56 0.48 6.28 -21.02
CA PHE A 56 0.05 6.49 -22.41
C PHE A 56 -0.12 7.97 -22.79
N ASN A 57 -0.05 8.89 -21.83
CA ASN A 57 -0.18 10.33 -22.07
C ASN A 57 1.09 11.08 -21.65
N PRO A 58 1.91 11.57 -22.61
CA PRO A 58 3.14 12.31 -22.33
C PRO A 58 2.93 13.54 -21.42
N ALA A 59 1.77 14.20 -21.51
CA ALA A 59 1.46 15.37 -20.68
C ALA A 59 1.31 15.00 -19.19
N MET A 60 0.92 13.76 -18.89
CA MET A 60 0.69 13.27 -17.53
C MET A 60 1.88 12.48 -16.97
N PHE A 61 2.92 12.22 -17.76
CA PHE A 61 4.05 11.38 -17.35
C PHE A 61 4.77 11.90 -16.09
N HIS A 62 4.82 13.22 -15.90
CA HIS A 62 5.39 13.84 -14.70
C HIS A 62 4.67 13.44 -13.40
N LEU A 63 3.39 13.03 -13.48
CA LEU A 63 2.60 12.63 -12.31
C LEU A 63 3.06 11.30 -11.71
N ILE A 64 3.68 10.42 -12.49
CA ILE A 64 4.18 9.12 -12.01
C ILE A 64 5.68 9.12 -11.69
N GLN A 65 6.36 10.26 -11.88
CA GLN A 65 7.80 10.37 -11.60
C GLN A 65 8.11 10.58 -10.12
N THR A 66 7.22 11.28 -9.40
CA THR A 66 7.38 11.58 -7.98
C THR A 66 6.14 11.14 -7.22
N ARG A 67 6.34 10.65 -6.01
CA ARG A 67 5.21 10.27 -5.15
C ARG A 67 4.33 11.46 -4.82
N GLU A 68 4.93 12.63 -4.61
CA GLU A 68 4.21 13.86 -4.26
C GLU A 68 3.23 14.27 -5.37
N ALA A 69 3.65 14.21 -6.64
CA ALA A 69 2.77 14.49 -7.77
C ALA A 69 1.69 13.41 -7.93
N PHE A 70 2.06 12.15 -7.75
CA PHE A 70 1.15 11.01 -7.87
C PHE A 70 0.05 11.06 -6.81
N GLU A 71 0.43 11.16 -5.54
CA GLU A 71 -0.51 11.28 -4.42
C GLU A 71 -1.28 12.60 -4.44
N GLY A 72 -0.65 13.69 -4.89
CA GLY A 72 -1.32 14.97 -5.10
C GLY A 72 -2.52 14.83 -6.03
N ARG A 73 -2.34 14.13 -7.16
CA ARG A 73 -3.44 13.85 -8.08
C ARG A 73 -4.46 12.86 -7.52
N LEU A 74 -4.03 11.83 -6.78
CA LEU A 74 -4.96 10.89 -6.14
C LEU A 74 -5.90 11.59 -5.15
N ARG A 75 -5.40 12.57 -4.38
CA ARG A 75 -6.20 13.35 -3.43
C ARG A 75 -7.31 14.16 -4.11
N GLU A 76 -7.22 14.47 -5.39
CA GLU A 76 -8.28 15.15 -6.14
C GLU A 76 -9.39 14.18 -6.58
N MET A 77 -9.11 12.88 -6.64
CA MET A 77 -10.04 11.84 -7.07
C MET A 77 -10.92 11.36 -5.90
N SER A 78 -12.05 10.73 -6.22
CA SER A 78 -12.85 9.97 -5.26
C SER A 78 -12.82 8.50 -5.66
N GLY A 79 -12.74 7.59 -4.70
CA GLY A 79 -12.68 6.16 -4.95
C GLY A 79 -11.63 5.45 -4.11
N LEU A 80 -11.31 4.22 -4.52
CA LEU A 80 -10.30 3.39 -3.88
C LEU A 80 -8.90 3.86 -4.24
N GLU A 81 -8.07 4.10 -3.23
CA GLU A 81 -6.69 4.54 -3.40
C GLU A 81 -5.75 3.82 -2.42
N PHE A 82 -4.49 3.71 -2.84
CA PHE A 82 -3.37 3.28 -2.02
C PHE A 82 -2.43 4.46 -1.79
N ILE A 83 -2.19 4.81 -0.53
CA ILE A 83 -1.32 5.94 -0.16
C ILE A 83 -0.24 5.48 0.81
N VAL A 84 0.90 6.18 0.82
CA VAL A 84 1.91 6.01 1.86
C VAL A 84 1.46 6.77 3.10
N ALA A 85 1.16 6.03 4.18
CA ALA A 85 0.75 6.60 5.45
C ALA A 85 1.93 7.00 6.33
N GLN A 86 3.05 6.29 6.21
CA GLN A 86 4.27 6.60 6.93
C GLN A 86 5.49 6.17 6.12
N GLU A 87 6.46 7.06 6.07
CA GLU A 87 7.78 6.82 5.48
C GLU A 87 8.74 6.26 6.52
N PRO A 88 9.81 5.55 6.10
CA PRO A 88 10.88 5.14 6.99
C PRO A 88 11.40 6.37 7.73
N ALA A 89 11.30 6.34 9.06
CA ALA A 89 11.84 7.42 9.86
C ALA A 89 13.36 7.34 9.82
N GLU A 90 14.00 8.26 9.11
CA GLU A 90 15.45 8.42 9.14
C GLU A 90 15.85 9.21 10.40
N THR A 91 16.19 8.50 11.47
CA THR A 91 16.68 9.14 12.70
C THR A 91 18.13 9.60 12.61
N ALA A 92 18.89 9.03 11.67
CA ALA A 92 20.28 9.35 11.28
C ALA A 92 20.60 8.68 9.92
N PRO A 93 21.67 9.10 9.22
CA PRO A 93 22.09 8.45 7.97
C PRO A 93 22.35 6.96 8.18
N GLY A 94 21.59 6.10 7.48
CA GLY A 94 21.68 4.64 7.61
C GLY A 94 20.95 4.03 8.81
N SER A 95 20.21 4.81 9.61
CA SER A 95 19.42 4.31 10.75
C SER A 95 17.89 4.41 10.53
N GLY A 96 17.46 4.41 9.27
CA GLY A 96 16.04 4.34 8.94
C GLY A 96 15.42 3.09 9.56
N THR A 97 14.19 3.19 10.09
CA THR A 97 13.44 1.98 10.47
C THR A 97 13.27 1.02 9.29
N GLY A 98 13.40 1.52 8.06
CA GLY A 98 13.30 0.74 6.83
C GLY A 98 11.89 0.20 6.56
N VAL A 99 10.90 0.73 7.30
CA VAL A 99 9.50 0.30 7.22
C VAL A 99 8.66 1.35 6.52
N TRP A 100 8.06 0.97 5.40
CA TRP A 100 7.00 1.75 4.76
C TRP A 100 5.64 1.25 5.22
N VAL A 101 4.70 2.18 5.38
CA VAL A 101 3.31 1.86 5.71
C VAL A 101 2.42 2.33 4.58
N ILE A 102 1.69 1.41 3.95
CA ILE A 102 0.73 1.69 2.89
C ILE A 102 -0.68 1.44 3.41
N ARG A 103 -1.62 2.32 3.08
CA ARG A 103 -3.04 2.15 3.41
C ARG A 103 -3.85 1.94 2.15
N LYS A 104 -4.68 0.89 2.16
CA LYS A 104 -5.83 0.78 1.24
C LYS A 104 -6.96 1.57 1.86
N GLN A 105 -7.41 2.61 1.19
CA GLN A 105 -8.48 3.47 1.68
C GLN A 105 -9.43 3.88 0.56
N THR A 106 -10.67 4.24 0.92
CA THR A 106 -11.60 4.86 -0.01
C THR A 106 -11.83 6.31 0.41
N ARG A 107 -11.60 7.23 -0.53
CA ARG A 107 -11.88 8.65 -0.39
C ARG A 107 -13.24 8.98 -1.00
N ARG A 108 -14.12 9.58 -0.20
CA ARG A 108 -15.39 10.16 -0.65
C ARG A 108 -15.31 11.67 -0.50
N LYS A 109 -15.38 12.37 -1.63
CA LYS A 109 -15.43 13.84 -1.66
C LYS A 109 -16.76 14.30 -1.04
N ARG A 110 -16.69 15.02 0.07
CA ARG A 110 -17.82 15.69 0.73
C ARG A 110 -17.40 17.12 1.05
N ASP A 111 -18.34 18.06 0.98
CA ASP A 111 -18.17 19.45 1.42
C ASP A 111 -18.69 19.51 2.88
N PRO A 112 -17.90 19.95 3.88
CA PRO A 112 -16.62 20.69 3.80
C PRO A 112 -15.33 19.87 3.85
N GLU A 113 -15.38 18.58 4.20
CA GLU A 113 -14.18 17.74 4.34
C GLU A 113 -14.36 16.35 3.72
N ASP A 114 -13.27 15.85 3.11
CA ASP A 114 -13.21 14.52 2.55
C ASP A 114 -13.39 13.44 3.62
N GLU A 115 -14.26 12.47 3.34
CA GLU A 115 -14.38 11.27 4.16
C GLU A 115 -13.38 10.21 3.68
N ILE A 116 -12.53 9.73 4.59
CA ILE A 116 -11.57 8.66 4.33
C ILE A 116 -11.95 7.43 5.16
N THR A 117 -12.22 6.31 4.48
CA THR A 117 -12.41 5.00 5.12
C THR A 117 -11.19 4.12 4.87
N ILE A 118 -10.49 3.71 5.94
CA ILE A 118 -9.34 2.82 5.85
C ILE A 118 -9.82 1.36 5.85
N HIS A 119 -9.43 0.58 4.86
CA HIS A 119 -9.81 -0.82 4.71
C HIS A 119 -8.73 -1.78 5.22
N ALA A 120 -7.47 -1.49 4.90
CA ALA A 120 -6.34 -2.33 5.28
C ALA A 120 -5.05 -1.50 5.37
N THR A 121 -4.09 -2.00 6.14
CA THR A 121 -2.74 -1.44 6.25
C THR A 121 -1.73 -2.51 5.86
N TYR A 122 -0.71 -2.12 5.13
CA TYR A 122 0.37 -2.99 4.67
C TYR A 122 1.71 -2.40 5.11
N TYR A 123 2.64 -3.27 5.47
CA TYR A 123 3.99 -2.92 5.84
C TYR A 123 4.96 -3.44 4.80
N ILE A 124 5.92 -2.61 4.40
CA ILE A 124 7.04 -3.03 3.57
C ILE A 124 8.31 -2.91 4.42
N VAL A 125 8.94 -4.04 4.72
CA VAL A 125 10.16 -4.12 5.54
C VAL A 125 11.27 -4.72 4.70
N GLY A 126 12.26 -3.90 4.35
CA GLY A 126 13.22 -4.27 3.31
C GLY A 126 12.49 -4.49 1.98
N GLU A 127 12.50 -5.72 1.47
CA GLU A 127 11.80 -6.12 0.24
C GLU A 127 10.48 -6.87 0.49
N ASN A 128 10.13 -7.13 1.75
CA ASN A 128 8.98 -7.97 2.07
C ASN A 128 7.75 -7.13 2.36
N ILE A 129 6.62 -7.50 1.77
CA ILE A 129 5.31 -6.89 1.99
C ILE A 129 4.48 -7.80 2.89
N TYR A 130 3.92 -7.22 3.94
CA TYR A 130 3.05 -7.87 4.92
C TYR A 130 1.73 -7.12 5.02
N MET A 131 0.63 -7.83 5.17
CA MET A 131 -0.66 -7.24 5.55
C MET A 131 -0.76 -7.18 7.08
N ALA A 132 -1.12 -6.01 7.62
CA ALA A 132 -1.35 -5.85 9.04
C ALA A 132 -2.64 -6.58 9.44
N PRO A 133 -2.63 -7.39 10.52
CA PRO A 133 -3.86 -7.96 11.05
C PRO A 133 -4.77 -6.83 11.55
N THR A 134 -6.07 -6.99 11.36
CA THR A 134 -7.04 -6.02 11.89
C THR A 134 -7.07 -6.09 13.42
N LEU A 135 -7.32 -4.96 14.10
CA LEU A 135 -7.43 -4.94 15.57
C LEU A 135 -8.46 -5.96 16.10
N ALA A 136 -9.54 -6.18 15.36
CA ALA A 136 -10.56 -7.17 15.67
C ALA A 136 -10.03 -8.62 15.68
N GLN A 137 -9.12 -8.96 14.75
CA GLN A 137 -8.47 -10.26 14.72
C GLN A 137 -7.49 -10.43 15.90
N ILE A 138 -6.75 -9.38 16.28
CA ILE A 138 -5.83 -9.42 17.42
C ILE A 138 -6.59 -9.67 18.73
N LEU A 139 -7.73 -8.99 18.93
CA LEU A 139 -8.58 -9.17 20.11
C LEU A 139 -9.19 -10.58 20.16
N SER A 140 -9.70 -11.07 19.04
CA SER A 140 -10.26 -12.43 18.93
C SER A 140 -9.19 -13.51 19.21
N PHE A 141 -7.99 -13.36 18.64
CA PHE A 141 -6.88 -14.29 18.86
C PHE A 141 -6.43 -14.32 20.32
N ARG A 142 -6.38 -13.16 21.00
CA ARG A 142 -6.07 -13.09 22.43
C ARG A 142 -7.14 -13.75 23.30
N MET A 143 -8.41 -13.53 23.01
CA MET A 143 -9.51 -14.18 23.75
C MET A 143 -9.47 -15.71 23.61
N VAL A 144 -9.32 -16.23 22.39
CA VAL A 144 -9.24 -17.68 22.15
C VAL A 144 -8.06 -18.29 22.89
N ARG A 145 -6.88 -17.66 22.82
CA ARG A 145 -5.65 -18.15 23.46
C ARG A 145 -5.74 -18.13 25.00
N CYS A 146 -6.43 -17.15 25.58
CA CYS A 146 -6.73 -17.12 27.01
C CYS A 146 -7.78 -18.15 27.42
N ALA A 147 -8.76 -18.46 26.57
CA ALA A 147 -9.82 -19.43 26.87
C ALA A 147 -9.36 -20.90 26.80
N THR A 148 -8.26 -21.17 26.07
CA THR A 148 -7.66 -22.52 25.95
C THR A 148 -6.49 -22.75 26.92
N SER A 149 -6.21 -21.82 27.84
CA SER A 149 -5.16 -21.94 28.87
C SER A 149 -5.74 -22.38 30.22
#